data_AF-A0A2N6LXI3-F1
#
_entry.id   AF-A0A2N6LXI3-F1
#
_cell.length_a   1.000
_cell.length_b   1.000
_cell.length_c   1.000
_cell.angle_alpha   90.00
_cell.angle_beta   90.00
_cell.angle_gamma   90.00
#
_symmetry.space_group_name_H-M   'P 1'
#
loop_
_entity.id
_entity.type
_entity.pdbx_description
1 polymer ?
#
loop_
_entity_poly.entity_id
_entity_poly.type
_entity_poly.pdbx_seq_one_letter_code
_entity_poly.pdbx_strand_id
1 'polypeptide(L)'
;MNYPTLNTFVAGYPINLVGTSGQAVEISIHSPSQYICANCERILPDWKHQLFLWVVIVLQKSSYAMMESTPEIEAEKEKLREKFMRFGFDVAFNLRDRGYLTDLIDPRTGYPLLSRPGIVPHDDTAVVKALLNYPVIENRCHVLVHPEWGMAVYPSILLSAAPPIVIEEVIKSIAPLHGWQDMD
;
A
#
# COMPACT_ATOMS: atom_id res chain seq x y z
N MET A 1 -14.07 -13.54 -26.85
CA MET A 1 -13.91 -12.34 -26.00
C MET A 1 -12.43 -12.05 -25.93
N ASN A 2 -11.99 -10.98 -26.60
CA ASN A 2 -10.58 -10.59 -26.62
C ASN A 2 -10.35 -9.70 -25.40
N TYR A 3 -9.73 -10.25 -24.37
CA TYR A 3 -9.18 -9.44 -23.29
C TYR A 3 -8.05 -8.58 -23.88
N PRO A 4 -7.99 -7.27 -23.58
CA PRO A 4 -6.85 -6.48 -23.99
C PRO A 4 -5.60 -7.06 -23.34
N THR A 5 -4.64 -7.43 -24.17
CA THR A 5 -3.28 -7.79 -23.77
C THR A 5 -2.69 -6.63 -22.96
N LEU A 6 -2.68 -6.75 -21.64
CA LEU A 6 -1.95 -5.88 -20.72
C LEU A 6 -0.46 -6.18 -20.86
N ASN A 7 0.13 -5.64 -21.92
CA ASN A 7 1.56 -5.64 -22.13
C ASN A 7 2.07 -4.23 -21.85
N THR A 8 2.72 -4.05 -20.70
CA THR A 8 4.01 -3.36 -20.48
C THR A 8 4.08 -2.93 -19.04
N PHE A 9 5.10 -3.42 -18.31
CA PHE A 9 5.54 -2.86 -17.03
C PHE A 9 5.71 -1.35 -17.20
N VAL A 10 4.77 -0.57 -16.66
CA VAL A 10 5.01 0.85 -16.41
C VAL A 10 5.93 0.88 -15.19
N ALA A 11 7.13 1.43 -15.37
CA ALA A 11 8.03 1.68 -14.26
C ALA A 11 7.24 2.39 -13.16
N GLY A 12 7.27 1.84 -11.93
CA GLY A 12 6.58 2.47 -10.81
C GLY A 12 7.04 3.92 -10.66
N TYR A 13 6.24 4.74 -9.99
CA TYR A 13 6.65 6.07 -9.56
C TYR A 13 7.21 5.94 -8.13
N PRO A 14 8.50 5.62 -7.93
CA PRO A 14 9.06 5.49 -6.60
C PRO A 14 9.20 6.88 -5.97
N ILE A 15 8.86 6.96 -4.69
CA ILE A 15 9.01 8.12 -3.83
C ILE A 15 9.70 7.60 -2.57
N ASN A 16 10.96 7.98 -2.37
CA ASN A 16 11.75 7.57 -1.22
C ASN A 16 11.77 8.69 -0.19
N LEU A 17 11.27 8.40 1.00
CA LEU A 17 11.05 9.37 2.06
C LEU A 17 11.77 8.94 3.34
N VAL A 18 12.14 9.92 4.16
CA VAL A 18 12.64 9.69 5.52
C VAL A 18 11.75 10.43 6.51
N GLY A 19 11.26 9.69 7.49
CA GLY A 19 10.55 10.23 8.63
C GLY A 19 11.44 11.11 9.49
N THR A 20 10.89 12.11 10.18
CA THR A 20 11.60 12.99 11.12
C THR A 20 12.37 12.27 12.24
N SER A 21 12.06 10.99 12.46
CA SER A 21 12.75 10.09 13.39
C SER A 21 13.86 9.24 12.74
N GLY A 22 14.22 9.51 11.48
CA GLY A 22 15.14 8.70 10.68
C GLY A 22 14.55 7.40 10.12
N GLN A 23 13.22 7.22 10.24
CA GLN A 23 12.53 6.03 9.71
C GLN A 23 12.39 6.13 8.19
N ALA A 24 13.04 5.24 7.44
CA ALA A 24 12.89 5.15 6.00
C ALA A 24 11.47 4.68 5.61
N VAL A 25 10.91 5.31 4.58
CA VAL A 25 9.62 4.98 3.99
C VAL A 25 9.78 4.98 2.46
N GLU A 26 9.34 3.91 1.82
CA GLU A 26 9.31 3.81 0.35
C GLU A 26 7.86 3.76 -0.10
N ILE A 27 7.48 4.65 -1.01
CA ILE A 27 6.15 4.66 -1.62
C ILE A 27 6.31 4.41 -3.11
N SER A 28 5.45 3.57 -3.69
CA SER A 28 5.47 3.33 -5.13
C SER A 28 4.06 3.13 -5.69
N ILE A 29 3.83 3.67 -6.88
CA ILE A 29 2.52 3.64 -7.56
C ILE A 29 2.60 2.67 -8.75
N HIS A 30 1.67 1.73 -8.83
CA HIS A 30 1.67 0.64 -9.81
C HIS A 30 0.31 0.44 -10.46
N SER A 31 0.32 -0.02 -11.71
CA SER A 31 -0.85 -0.67 -12.31
C SER A 31 -1.21 -1.95 -11.53
N PRO A 32 -2.49 -2.37 -11.51
CA PRO A 32 -2.91 -3.50 -10.69
C PRO A 32 -2.38 -4.80 -11.29
N SER A 33 -1.89 -5.70 -10.43
CA SER A 33 -1.49 -7.04 -10.84
C SER A 33 -2.70 -7.90 -11.16
N GLN A 34 -2.48 -9.04 -11.82
CA GLN A 34 -3.55 -10.03 -12.05
C GLN A 34 -4.22 -10.48 -10.75
N TYR A 35 -3.47 -10.55 -9.65
CA TYR A 35 -4.03 -10.86 -8.32
C TYR A 35 -5.10 -9.85 -7.90
N ILE A 36 -4.82 -8.55 -8.04
CA ILE A 36 -5.77 -7.50 -7.68
C ILE A 36 -6.95 -7.51 -8.64
N CYS A 37 -6.71 -7.59 -9.95
CA CYS A 37 -7.78 -7.64 -10.94
C CYS A 37 -8.75 -8.82 -10.71
N ALA A 38 -8.23 -10.00 -10.34
CA ALA A 38 -9.04 -11.19 -10.10
C ALA A 38 -9.84 -11.13 -8.78
N ASN A 39 -9.38 -10.36 -7.79
CA ASN A 39 -10.00 -10.29 -6.46
C ASN A 39 -10.69 -8.95 -6.16
N CYS A 40 -10.58 -7.95 -7.03
CA CYS A 40 -11.07 -6.59 -6.79
C CYS A 40 -12.54 -6.57 -6.36
N GLU A 41 -13.46 -7.19 -7.10
CA GLU A 41 -14.90 -7.23 -6.71
C GLU A 41 -15.14 -7.97 -5.38
N ARG A 42 -14.27 -8.90 -5.02
CA ARG A 42 -14.40 -9.71 -3.79
C ARG A 42 -13.85 -8.97 -2.57
N ILE A 43 -12.94 -8.03 -2.76
CA ILE A 43 -12.32 -7.18 -1.72
C ILE A 43 -13.09 -5.86 -1.59
N LEU A 44 -13.41 -5.25 -2.74
CA LEU A 44 -14.05 -3.94 -2.94
C LEU A 44 -15.29 -4.08 -3.85
N PRO A 45 -16.43 -4.57 -3.34
CA PRO A 45 -17.65 -4.74 -4.14
C PRO A 45 -18.13 -3.45 -4.81
N ASP A 46 -17.87 -2.30 -4.19
CA ASP A 46 -18.34 -0.98 -4.65
C ASP A 46 -17.51 -0.44 -5.82
N TRP A 47 -16.41 -1.11 -6.17
CA TRP A 47 -15.46 -0.68 -7.21
C TRP A 47 -15.65 -1.42 -8.54
N LYS A 48 -16.68 -2.26 -8.66
CA LYS A 48 -16.96 -3.12 -9.83
C LYS A 48 -16.95 -2.42 -11.19
N HIS A 49 -17.29 -1.13 -11.23
CA HIS A 49 -17.40 -0.35 -12.46
C HIS A 49 -16.23 0.60 -12.70
N GLN A 50 -15.19 0.55 -11.88
CA GLN A 50 -14.02 1.41 -12.05
C GLN A 50 -13.16 0.93 -13.22
N LEU A 51 -12.96 1.81 -14.19
CA LEU A 51 -12.16 1.55 -15.39
C LEU A 51 -10.66 1.65 -15.13
N PHE A 52 -10.28 2.44 -14.12
CA PHE A 52 -8.90 2.68 -13.74
C PHE A 52 -8.74 2.34 -12.26
N LEU A 53 -7.68 1.60 -11.96
CA LEU A 53 -7.30 1.22 -10.61
C LEU A 53 -5.78 1.30 -10.52
N TRP A 54 -5.28 1.94 -9.49
CA TRP A 54 -3.87 2.07 -9.19
C TRP A 54 -3.62 1.63 -7.77
N VAL A 55 -2.45 1.04 -7.56
CA VAL A 55 -2.01 0.46 -6.31
C VAL A 55 -0.86 1.27 -5.79
N VAL A 56 -1.05 1.88 -4.64
CA VAL A 56 -0.01 2.60 -3.90
C VAL A 56 0.49 1.68 -2.81
N ILE A 57 1.73 1.24 -2.95
CA ILE A 57 2.43 0.46 -1.94
C ILE A 57 3.19 1.44 -1.06
N VAL A 58 2.97 1.36 0.25
CA VAL A 58 3.72 2.09 1.27
C VAL A 58 4.47 1.08 2.11
N LEU A 59 5.80 1.11 2.06
CA LEU A 59 6.68 0.27 2.86
C LEU A 59 7.34 1.12 3.92
N GLN A 60 7.13 0.78 5.19
CA GLN A 60 7.77 1.46 6.31
C GLN A 60 8.86 0.56 6.91
N LYS A 61 10.07 1.10 7.06
CA LYS A 61 11.14 0.40 7.77
C LYS A 61 10.79 0.27 9.25
N SER A 62 10.86 -0.94 9.77
CA SER A 62 10.62 -1.24 11.17
C SER A 62 11.91 -1.29 11.98
N SER A 63 11.77 -1.09 13.28
CA SER A 63 12.85 -1.33 14.25
C SER A 63 13.11 -2.82 14.50
N TYR A 64 12.13 -3.69 14.19
CA TYR A 64 12.18 -5.12 14.45
C TYR A 64 11.91 -5.94 13.19
N ALA A 65 12.44 -7.17 13.14
CA ALA A 65 12.04 -8.13 12.12
C ALA A 65 10.61 -8.62 12.38
N MET A 66 9.75 -8.60 11.35
CA MET A 66 8.33 -8.96 11.44
C MET A 66 8.05 -10.47 11.46
N MET A 67 8.94 -11.26 12.07
CA MET A 67 8.83 -12.73 12.09
C MET A 67 8.04 -13.24 13.30
N GLU A 68 8.22 -12.59 14.46
CA GLU A 68 7.69 -13.06 15.74
C GLU A 68 6.47 -12.25 16.18
N SER A 69 5.75 -12.77 17.17
CA SER A 69 4.60 -12.12 17.79
C SER A 69 4.93 -11.85 19.26
N THR A 70 5.87 -10.94 19.51
CA THR A 70 6.19 -10.44 20.86
C THR A 70 5.44 -9.14 21.14
N PRO A 71 5.23 -8.75 22.41
CA PRO A 71 4.57 -7.48 22.75
C PRO A 71 5.22 -6.26 22.09
N GLU A 72 6.54 -6.24 21.98
CA GLU A 72 7.31 -5.16 21.36
C GLU A 72 7.07 -5.08 19.85
N ILE A 73 7.03 -6.23 19.17
CA ILE A 73 6.76 -6.31 17.73
C ILE A 73 5.32 -5.90 17.44
N GLU A 74 4.35 -6.37 18.23
CA GLU A 74 2.94 -5.99 18.06
C GLU A 74 2.72 -4.49 18.33
N ALA A 75 3.42 -3.91 19.32
CA ALA A 75 3.39 -2.47 19.57
C ALA A 75 4.00 -1.66 18.41
N GLU A 76 5.10 -2.13 17.83
CA GLU A 76 5.68 -1.50 16.63
C GLU A 76 4.74 -1.64 15.42
N LYS A 77 4.10 -2.80 15.20
CA LYS A 77 3.10 -2.97 14.13
C LYS A 77 1.94 -1.98 14.26
N GLU A 78 1.37 -1.84 15.46
CA GLU A 78 0.26 -0.89 15.66
C GLU A 78 0.72 0.56 15.46
N LYS A 79 1.94 0.91 15.91
CA LYS A 79 2.52 2.24 15.67
C LYS A 79 2.73 2.51 14.17
N LEU A 80 3.23 1.54 13.40
CA LEU A 80 3.40 1.66 11.95
C LEU A 80 2.05 1.78 11.24
N ARG A 81 1.10 0.93 11.61
CA ARG A 81 -0.29 0.97 11.15
C ARG A 81 -0.94 2.32 11.39
N GLU A 82 -0.80 2.88 12.59
CA GLU A 82 -1.36 4.20 12.93
C GLU A 82 -0.77 5.31 12.06
N LYS A 83 0.55 5.31 11.85
CA LYS A 83 1.21 6.26 10.93
C LYS A 83 0.68 6.15 9.52
N PHE A 84 0.58 4.92 8.99
CA PHE A 84 -0.01 4.68 7.67
C PHE A 84 -1.45 5.18 7.60
N MET A 85 -2.29 4.88 8.59
CA MET A 85 -3.69 5.31 8.60
C MET A 85 -3.82 6.83 8.57
N ARG A 86 -3.06 7.55 9.40
CA ARG A 86 -3.10 9.03 9.44
C ARG A 86 -2.71 9.62 8.08
N PHE A 87 -1.59 9.17 7.51
CA PHE A 87 -1.14 9.59 6.19
C PHE A 87 -2.14 9.23 5.08
N GLY A 88 -2.56 7.96 5.05
CA GLY A 88 -3.39 7.43 3.99
C GLY A 88 -4.79 8.03 3.98
N PHE A 89 -5.36 8.37 5.15
CA PHE A 89 -6.66 9.04 5.21
C PHE A 89 -6.58 10.43 4.58
N ASP A 90 -5.54 11.21 4.88
CA ASP A 90 -5.37 12.53 4.28
C ASP A 90 -5.20 12.43 2.76
N VAL A 91 -4.40 11.46 2.28
CA VAL A 91 -4.26 11.18 0.84
C VAL A 91 -5.60 10.79 0.22
N ALA A 92 -6.32 9.85 0.84
CA ALA A 92 -7.58 9.35 0.33
C ALA A 92 -8.66 10.45 0.29
N PHE A 93 -8.78 11.27 1.33
CA PHE A 93 -9.74 12.36 1.34
C PHE A 93 -9.38 13.45 0.33
N ASN A 94 -8.10 13.81 0.19
CA ASN A 94 -7.68 14.78 -0.83
C ASN A 94 -8.02 14.30 -2.25
N LEU A 95 -7.78 13.03 -2.55
CA LEU A 95 -8.13 12.44 -3.86
C LEU A 95 -9.65 12.33 -4.05
N ARG A 96 -10.41 11.98 -3.01
CA ARG A 96 -11.88 11.90 -3.06
C ARG A 96 -12.53 13.27 -3.25
N ASP A 97 -12.00 14.32 -2.63
CA ASP A 97 -12.45 15.70 -2.82
C ASP A 97 -12.22 16.18 -4.26
N ARG A 98 -11.21 15.63 -4.95
CA ARG A 98 -10.96 15.81 -6.39
C ARG A 98 -11.83 14.90 -7.28
N GLY A 99 -12.74 14.12 -6.70
CA GLY A 99 -13.65 13.22 -7.41
C GLY A 99 -13.12 11.83 -7.73
N TYR A 100 -11.94 11.46 -7.19
CA TYR A 100 -11.34 10.15 -7.43
C TYR A 100 -11.67 9.17 -6.30
N LEU A 101 -12.30 8.05 -6.66
CA LEU A 101 -12.53 6.96 -5.70
C LEU A 101 -11.18 6.45 -5.18
N THR A 102 -11.01 6.46 -3.85
CA THR A 102 -9.76 6.09 -3.19
C THR A 102 -10.08 5.42 -1.86
N ASP A 103 -9.38 4.35 -1.54
CA ASP A 103 -9.53 3.59 -0.29
C ASP A 103 -8.19 3.13 0.27
N LEU A 104 -8.15 2.92 1.58
CA LEU A 104 -7.05 2.28 2.26
C LEU A 104 -7.46 0.87 2.63
N ILE A 105 -6.53 -0.07 2.51
CA ILE A 105 -6.68 -1.38 3.12
C ILE A 105 -6.11 -1.31 4.53
N ASP A 106 -6.88 -1.72 5.54
CA ASP A 106 -6.35 -1.89 6.90
C ASP A 106 -5.36 -3.07 6.90
N PRO A 107 -4.05 -2.85 7.10
CA PRO A 107 -3.06 -3.94 7.02
C PRO A 107 -3.28 -5.05 8.06
N ARG A 108 -4.00 -4.75 9.15
CA ARG A 108 -4.33 -5.74 10.19
C ARG A 108 -5.47 -6.66 9.78
N THR A 109 -6.44 -6.19 8.99
CA THR A 109 -7.65 -6.96 8.68
C THR A 109 -7.79 -7.33 7.21
N GLY A 110 -7.06 -6.65 6.33
CA GLY A 110 -7.16 -6.77 4.88
C GLY A 110 -8.43 -6.15 4.30
N TYR A 111 -9.25 -5.44 5.07
CA TYR A 111 -10.48 -4.84 4.57
C TYR A 111 -10.35 -3.35 4.25
N PRO A 112 -11.14 -2.84 3.30
CA PRO A 112 -11.21 -1.41 3.03
C PRO A 112 -11.70 -0.63 4.26
N LEU A 113 -11.19 0.59 4.42
CA LEU A 113 -11.56 1.49 5.52
C LEU A 113 -12.68 2.46 5.14
N LEU A 114 -12.85 2.78 3.85
CA LEU A 114 -13.80 3.79 3.37
C LEU A 114 -14.98 3.20 2.59
N SER A 115 -14.77 2.10 1.87
CA SER A 115 -15.80 1.37 1.11
C SER A 115 -16.37 0.21 1.92
N ARG A 116 -17.47 -0.38 1.44
CA ARG A 116 -18.01 -1.60 2.05
C ARG A 116 -17.01 -2.75 1.89
N PRO A 117 -16.71 -3.51 2.97
CA PRO A 117 -15.87 -4.69 2.88
C PRO A 117 -16.53 -5.77 2.04
N GLY A 118 -15.73 -6.43 1.21
CA GLY A 118 -16.15 -7.62 0.47
C GLY A 118 -16.09 -8.90 1.29
N ILE A 119 -16.11 -10.03 0.59
CA ILE A 119 -16.16 -11.38 1.18
C ILE A 119 -14.79 -11.99 1.44
N VAL A 120 -13.72 -11.37 0.93
CA VAL A 120 -12.34 -11.80 1.20
C VAL A 120 -11.47 -10.62 1.61
N PRO A 121 -10.52 -10.82 2.54
CA PRO A 121 -9.54 -9.81 2.85
C PRO A 121 -8.50 -9.69 1.72
N HIS A 122 -7.98 -8.49 1.58
CA HIS A 122 -6.78 -8.17 0.81
C HIS A 122 -5.53 -8.73 1.51
N ASP A 123 -4.59 -9.26 0.74
CA ASP A 123 -3.27 -9.66 1.24
C ASP A 123 -2.19 -8.71 0.71
N ASP A 124 -1.74 -7.81 1.60
CA ASP A 124 -0.71 -6.81 1.27
C ASP A 124 0.60 -7.46 0.84
N THR A 125 0.99 -8.58 1.46
CA THR A 125 2.23 -9.28 1.11
C THR A 125 2.15 -9.95 -0.26
N ALA A 126 0.98 -10.49 -0.62
CA ALA A 126 0.74 -11.05 -1.94
C ALA A 126 0.80 -9.96 -3.02
N VAL A 127 0.29 -8.76 -2.74
CA VAL A 127 0.39 -7.61 -3.65
C VAL A 127 1.83 -7.17 -3.83
N VAL A 128 2.58 -7.00 -2.75
CA VAL A 128 3.99 -6.60 -2.85
C VAL A 128 4.81 -7.67 -3.59
N LYS A 129 4.58 -8.96 -3.33
CA LYS A 129 5.20 -10.05 -4.09
C LYS A 129 4.86 -9.98 -5.58
N ALA A 130 3.60 -9.72 -5.92
CA ALA A 130 3.15 -9.67 -7.31
C ALA A 130 3.66 -8.44 -8.09
N LEU A 131 3.85 -7.30 -7.42
CA LEU A 131 4.21 -6.04 -8.08
C LEU A 131 5.70 -5.69 -7.98
N LEU A 132 6.34 -6.00 -6.85
CA LEU A 132 7.77 -5.70 -6.61
C LEU A 132 8.67 -6.94 -6.66
N ASN A 133 8.10 -8.14 -6.78
CA ASN A 133 8.84 -9.42 -6.79
C ASN A 133 9.69 -9.64 -5.51
N TYR A 134 9.26 -9.06 -4.39
CA TYR A 134 9.93 -9.26 -3.10
C TYR A 134 9.62 -10.64 -2.53
N PRO A 135 10.61 -11.36 -1.97
CA PRO A 135 10.38 -12.66 -1.36
C PRO A 135 9.40 -12.58 -0.19
N VAL A 136 8.58 -13.62 -0.05
CA VAL A 136 7.67 -13.80 1.09
C VAL A 136 7.99 -15.13 1.73
N ILE A 137 8.23 -15.12 3.05
CA ILE A 137 8.41 -16.32 3.86
C ILE A 137 7.03 -16.73 4.36
N GLU A 138 6.60 -17.92 3.96
CA GLU A 138 5.35 -18.53 4.42
C GLU A 138 5.59 -19.16 5.80
N ASN A 139 5.20 -18.47 6.86
CA ASN A 139 5.16 -19.02 8.22
C ASN A 139 3.72 -18.90 8.79
N ARG A 140 3.55 -18.73 10.12
CA ARG A 140 2.22 -18.45 10.69
C ARG A 140 1.63 -17.12 10.18
N CYS A 141 2.48 -16.20 9.75
CA CYS A 141 2.16 -14.97 9.03
C CYS A 141 2.97 -14.93 7.71
N HIS A 142 2.43 -14.30 6.67
CA HIS A 142 3.23 -14.00 5.48
C HIS A 142 4.22 -12.88 5.83
N VAL A 143 5.52 -13.15 5.77
CA VAL A 143 6.56 -12.15 6.11
C VAL A 143 7.27 -11.72 4.84
N LEU A 144 7.18 -10.44 4.52
CA LEU A 144 7.86 -9.82 3.40
C LEU A 144 9.36 -9.64 3.70
N VAL A 145 10.22 -9.86 2.68
CA VAL A 145 11.66 -9.60 2.76
C VAL A 145 12.03 -8.46 1.81
N HIS A 146 12.30 -7.29 2.38
CA HIS A 146 12.81 -6.13 1.66
C HIS A 146 14.27 -6.35 1.22
N PRO A 147 14.68 -5.93 0.02
CA PRO A 147 16.07 -6.03 -0.44
C PRO A 147 17.08 -5.37 0.50
N GLU A 148 16.71 -4.23 1.10
CA GLU A 148 17.61 -3.47 1.98
C GLU A 148 17.30 -3.63 3.47
N TRP A 149 16.04 -3.85 3.83
CA TRP A 149 15.60 -3.86 5.24
C TRP A 149 15.38 -5.27 5.77
N GLY A 150 15.55 -6.29 4.92
CA GLY A 150 15.22 -7.67 5.24
C GLY A 150 13.78 -7.80 5.70
N MET A 151 13.56 -8.51 6.80
CA MET A 151 12.22 -8.70 7.38
C MET A 151 11.74 -7.51 8.23
N ALA A 152 12.53 -6.44 8.34
CA ALA A 152 12.18 -5.25 9.11
C ALA A 152 11.41 -4.25 8.24
N VAL A 153 10.32 -4.71 7.62
CA VAL A 153 9.46 -3.94 6.73
C VAL A 153 8.00 -4.17 7.07
N TYR A 154 7.21 -3.10 7.07
CA TYR A 154 5.76 -3.15 7.25
C TYR A 154 5.06 -2.64 5.98
N PRO A 155 4.44 -3.53 5.20
CA PRO A 155 3.72 -3.14 3.99
C PRO A 155 2.33 -2.60 4.31
N SER A 156 1.86 -1.66 3.51
CA SER A 156 0.51 -1.11 3.58
C SER A 156 0.05 -0.65 2.19
N ILE A 157 -1.25 -0.75 1.91
CA ILE A 157 -1.79 -0.59 0.56
C ILE A 157 -2.91 0.45 0.54
N LEU A 158 -2.81 1.38 -0.42
CA LEU A 158 -3.88 2.29 -0.82
C LEU A 158 -4.26 2.00 -2.28
N LEU A 159 -5.54 2.04 -2.57
CA LEU A 159 -6.10 1.83 -3.91
C LEU A 159 -6.78 3.11 -4.39
N SER A 160 -6.57 3.50 -5.64
CA SER A 160 -7.16 4.73 -6.19
C SER A 160 -7.51 4.62 -7.66
N ALA A 161 -8.59 5.29 -8.08
CA ALA A 161 -8.94 5.50 -9.48
C ALA A 161 -8.28 6.75 -10.09
N ALA A 162 -7.54 7.53 -9.29
CA ALA A 162 -6.83 8.72 -9.77
C ALA A 162 -5.66 8.37 -10.70
N PRO A 163 -5.33 9.21 -11.69
CA PRO A 163 -4.11 9.04 -12.47
C PRO A 163 -2.84 9.07 -11.59
N PRO A 164 -1.77 8.31 -11.92
CA PRO A 164 -0.56 8.24 -11.10
C PRO A 164 0.08 9.60 -10.81
N ILE A 165 0.09 10.50 -11.80
CA ILE A 165 0.62 11.86 -11.64
C ILE A 165 -0.12 12.65 -10.56
N VAL A 166 -1.44 12.46 -10.43
CA VAL A 166 -2.26 13.12 -9.41
C VAL A 166 -2.04 12.49 -8.05
N ILE A 167 -1.94 11.15 -8.00
CA ILE A 167 -1.61 10.41 -6.77
C ILE A 167 -0.25 10.88 -6.22
N GLU A 168 0.77 10.92 -7.08
CA GLU A 168 2.12 11.36 -6.74
C GLU A 168 2.13 12.80 -6.21
N GLU A 169 1.46 13.73 -6.90
CA GLU A 169 1.34 15.13 -6.46
C GLU A 169 0.72 15.23 -5.05
N VAL A 170 -0.37 14.50 -4.81
CA VAL A 170 -1.04 14.48 -3.51
C VAL A 170 -0.13 13.90 -2.43
N ILE A 171 0.51 12.77 -2.70
CA ILE A 171 1.47 12.14 -1.77
C ILE A 171 2.58 13.11 -1.41
N LYS A 172 3.21 13.76 -2.39
CA LYS A 172 4.29 14.75 -2.16
C LYS A 172 3.83 15.95 -1.36
N SER A 173 2.56 16.37 -1.50
CA SER A 173 1.99 17.47 -0.73
C SER A 173 1.66 17.09 0.73
N ILE A 174 1.33 15.82 0.99
CA ILE A 174 0.83 15.34 2.29
C ILE A 174 1.94 14.72 3.12
N ALA A 175 2.88 13.98 2.51
CA ALA A 175 3.97 13.32 3.21
C ALA A 175 4.71 14.23 4.21
N PRO A 176 5.07 15.49 3.88
CA PRO A 176 5.72 16.40 4.83
C PRO A 176 4.88 16.71 6.08
N LEU A 177 3.54 16.73 5.95
CA LEU A 177 2.63 16.98 7.08
C LEU A 177 2.65 15.83 8.09
N HIS A 178 3.02 14.62 7.64
CA HIS A 178 3.20 13.42 8.46
C HIS A 178 4.67 13.21 8.87
N GLY A 179 5.51 14.23 8.63
CA GLY A 179 6.93 14.21 8.95
C GLY A 179 7.72 13.27 8.05
N TRP A 180 7.25 12.94 6.86
CA TRP A 180 8.00 12.22 5.84
C TRP A 180 8.54 13.22 4.82
N GLN A 181 9.86 13.31 4.71
CA GLN A 181 10.54 14.25 3.82
C GLN A 181 11.24 13.49 2.70
N ASP A 182 11.35 14.07 1.51
CA ASP A 182 12.13 13.50 0.43
C ASP A 182 13.59 13.31 0.88
N MET A 183 14.19 12.19 0.47
CA MET A 183 15.63 12.03 0.54
C MET A 183 16.25 12.84 -0.60
N ASP A 184 16.92 13.94 -0.27
CA ASP A 184 17.81 14.67 -1.20
C ASP A 184 18.93 13.76 -1.75
#